data_AF-A0AAN8MBB9-F1
#
_entry.id   AF-A0AAN8MBB9-F1
#
_cell.length_a   1.000
_cell.length_b   1.000
_cell.length_c   1.000
_cell.angle_alpha   90.00
_cell.angle_beta   90.00
_cell.angle_gamma   90.00
#
_symmetry.space_group_name_H-M   'P 1'
#
loop_
_entity.id
_entity.type
_entity.pdbx_description
1 polymer ?
#
loop_
_entity_poly.entity_id
_entity_poly.type
_entity_poly.pdbx_seq_one_letter_code
_entity_poly.pdbx_strand_id
1 'polypeptide(L)'
;MVSLANKVCPIVSLIMLSLCYLPGVLASFLQLYRGTKYRRFPDWLDRWMLCRKQLGLLSLGFAFLHVLYTDLTHTVLSDIRENRTTEFDTTTAWRGDSYLSLGILGFGLYVLLGITSLPSVSNALSWKEFSFVQSKLGHLTLLLCTAHTYLYDWNRFLRSSTYKWYTPPGYMLCLVLPSVVLLLKLLLITPCVDRTITRIRQGWERGADWRNPKDSQPLIP
;
A
#
# COMPACT_ATOMS: atom_id res chain seq x y z
N MET A 1 -2.08 -28.29 -2.44
CA MET A 1 -1.02 -27.28 -2.60
C MET A 1 -1.58 -25.90 -2.99
N VAL A 2 -2.49 -25.83 -3.97
CA VAL A 2 -3.15 -24.57 -4.43
C VAL A 2 -3.78 -23.75 -3.28
N SER A 3 -4.43 -24.40 -2.31
CA SER A 3 -5.06 -23.70 -1.17
C SER A 3 -4.08 -22.94 -0.26
N LEU A 4 -2.85 -23.43 -0.09
CA LEU A 4 -1.84 -22.73 0.71
C LEU A 4 -1.25 -21.54 -0.06
N ALA A 5 -0.95 -21.74 -1.35
CA ALA A 5 -0.47 -20.68 -2.22
C ALA A 5 -1.47 -19.51 -2.28
N ASN A 6 -2.77 -19.80 -2.40
CA ASN A 6 -3.81 -18.76 -2.41
C ASN A 6 -3.94 -18.00 -1.08
N LYS A 7 -3.36 -18.49 0.02
CA LYS A 7 -3.27 -17.74 1.29
C LYS A 7 -1.99 -16.92 1.38
N VAL A 8 -0.86 -17.47 0.91
CA VAL A 8 0.45 -16.82 1.04
C VAL A 8 0.64 -15.70 0.01
N CYS A 9 0.26 -15.92 -1.25
CA CYS A 9 0.41 -14.94 -2.33
C CYS A 9 -0.22 -13.57 -2.01
N PRO A 10 -1.50 -13.47 -1.59
CA PRO A 10 -2.09 -12.16 -1.27
C PRO A 10 -1.44 -11.51 -0.04
N ILE A 11 -1.00 -12.29 0.95
CA ILE A 11 -0.29 -11.77 2.12
C ILE A 11 1.04 -11.13 1.71
N VAL A 12 1.84 -11.86 0.93
CA VAL A 12 3.15 -11.35 0.47
C VAL A 12 2.96 -10.12 -0.42
N SER A 13 1.97 -10.15 -1.32
CA SER A 13 1.63 -8.98 -2.14
C SER A 13 1.27 -7.77 -1.28
N LEU A 14 0.35 -7.89 -0.32
CA LEU A 14 -0.06 -6.74 0.49
C LEU A 14 1.10 -6.17 1.33
N ILE A 15 1.97 -7.02 1.88
CA ILE A 15 3.17 -6.58 2.62
C ILE A 15 4.14 -5.86 1.68
N MET A 16 4.46 -6.43 0.52
CA MET A 16 5.42 -5.83 -0.42
C MET A 16 4.92 -4.49 -0.98
N LEU A 17 3.63 -4.38 -1.28
CA LEU A 17 2.99 -3.11 -1.66
C LEU A 17 3.15 -2.06 -0.56
N SER A 18 2.90 -2.46 0.69
CA SER A 18 3.04 -1.57 1.84
C SER A 18 4.49 -1.12 2.05
N LEU A 19 5.46 -2.02 1.90
CA LEU A 19 6.90 -1.72 1.98
C LEU A 19 7.38 -0.82 0.83
N CYS A 20 6.67 -0.77 -0.30
CA CYS A 20 6.94 0.19 -1.37
C CYS A 20 6.61 1.64 -0.93
N TYR A 21 5.51 1.83 -0.19
CA TYR A 21 5.03 3.16 0.22
C TYR A 21 5.55 3.64 1.57
N LEU A 22 5.90 2.72 2.48
CA LEU A 22 6.43 3.02 3.80
C LEU A 22 7.67 3.95 3.80
N PRO A 23 8.72 3.76 2.99
CA PRO A 23 9.90 4.62 3.05
C PRO A 23 9.60 6.07 2.64
N GLY A 24 8.62 6.30 1.75
CA GLY A 24 8.21 7.66 1.38
C GLY A 24 7.50 8.40 2.53
N VAL A 25 6.74 7.66 3.34
CA VAL A 25 6.11 8.17 4.56
C VAL A 25 7.18 8.48 5.61
N LEU A 26 8.11 7.54 5.86
CA LEU A 26 9.23 7.73 6.79
C LEU A 26 10.11 8.92 6.41
N ALA A 27 10.42 9.07 5.12
CA ALA A 27 11.19 10.21 4.60
C ALA A 27 10.50 11.55 4.90
N SER A 28 9.16 11.59 4.83
CA SER A 28 8.38 12.79 5.13
C SER A 28 8.43 13.14 6.63
N PHE A 29 8.33 12.14 7.51
CA PHE A 29 8.51 12.36 8.95
C PHE A 29 9.94 12.79 9.30
N LEU A 30 10.95 12.23 8.63
CA LEU A 30 12.34 12.63 8.86
C LEU A 30 12.59 14.08 8.40
N GLN A 31 12.00 14.50 7.28
CA GLN A 31 12.02 15.89 6.83
C GLN A 31 11.36 16.83 7.85
N LEU A 32 10.22 16.44 8.41
CA LEU A 32 9.54 17.21 9.47
C LEU A 32 10.35 17.32 10.77
N TYR A 33 10.98 16.22 11.17
CA TYR A 33 11.82 16.16 12.36
C TYR A 33 13.05 17.07 12.21
N ARG A 34 13.73 16.97 11.07
CA ARG A 34 14.92 17.79 10.77
C ARG A 34 14.56 19.25 10.44
N GLY A 35 13.35 19.50 9.95
CA GLY A 35 12.92 20.84 9.54
C GLY A 35 13.64 21.38 8.31
N THR A 36 14.26 20.53 7.50
CA THR A 36 15.03 20.93 6.30
C THR A 36 15.02 19.78 5.27
N LYS A 37 15.14 20.13 3.99
CA LYS A 37 15.28 19.17 2.88
C LYS A 37 16.73 18.88 2.49
N TYR A 38 17.67 19.71 2.93
CA TYR A 38 19.05 19.70 2.44
C TYR A 38 19.92 18.62 3.09
N ARG A 39 19.47 18.03 4.20
CA ARG A 39 20.20 16.95 4.88
C ARG A 39 19.90 15.60 4.23
N ARG A 40 20.96 14.91 3.78
CA ARG A 40 20.90 13.58 3.16
C ARG A 40 20.15 12.56 4.04
N PHE A 41 19.34 11.70 3.43
CA PHE A 41 18.74 10.56 4.11
C PHE A 41 19.80 9.57 4.60
N PRO A 42 19.54 8.82 5.69
CA PRO A 42 20.45 7.75 6.08
C PRO A 42 20.53 6.69 4.98
N ASP A 43 21.70 6.08 4.80
CA ASP A 43 21.99 5.22 3.64
C ASP A 43 21.07 4.00 3.50
N TRP A 44 20.49 3.50 4.59
CA TRP A 44 19.52 2.40 4.55
C TRP A 44 18.19 2.86 3.92
N LEU A 45 17.74 4.08 4.22
CA LEU A 45 16.47 4.62 3.70
C LEU A 45 16.64 5.02 2.24
N ASP A 46 17.80 5.59 1.88
CA ASP A 46 18.13 5.96 0.51
C ASP A 46 18.14 4.72 -0.41
N ARG A 47 18.86 3.66 0.00
CA ARG A 47 18.85 2.37 -0.72
C ARG A 47 17.46 1.78 -0.83
N TRP A 48 16.65 1.83 0.22
CA TRP A 48 15.28 1.33 0.19
C TRP A 48 14.39 2.13 -0.78
N MET A 49 14.52 3.46 -0.81
CA MET A 49 13.78 4.33 -1.74
C MET A 49 14.08 4.03 -3.21
N LEU A 50 15.30 3.57 -3.53
CA LEU A 50 15.70 3.14 -4.87
C LEU A 50 15.06 1.81 -5.28
N CYS A 51 14.91 0.87 -4.34
CA CYS A 51 14.32 -0.45 -4.60
C CYS A 51 12.78 -0.46 -4.69
N ARG A 52 12.09 0.67 -4.47
CA ARG A 52 10.62 0.74 -4.49
C ARG A 52 9.99 0.17 -5.76
N LYS A 53 10.59 0.43 -6.93
CA LYS A 53 10.11 -0.12 -8.21
C LYS A 53 10.13 -1.65 -8.22
N GLN A 54 11.22 -2.24 -7.72
CA GLN A 54 11.40 -3.70 -7.67
C GLN A 54 10.39 -4.33 -6.70
N LEU A 55 10.21 -3.74 -5.52
CA LEU A 55 9.21 -4.18 -4.55
C LEU A 55 7.79 -4.09 -5.13
N GLY A 56 7.43 -2.98 -5.76
CA GLY A 56 6.13 -2.79 -6.39
C GLY A 56 5.83 -3.82 -7.48
N LEU A 57 6.81 -4.12 -8.34
CA LEU A 57 6.69 -5.13 -9.40
C LEU A 57 6.58 -6.56 -8.87
N LEU A 58 7.43 -6.93 -7.91
CA LEU A 58 7.36 -8.24 -7.24
C LEU A 58 5.98 -8.44 -6.61
N SER A 59 5.50 -7.40 -5.96
CA SER A 59 4.21 -7.37 -5.30
C SER A 59 3.03 -7.54 -6.27
N LEU A 60 3.11 -6.91 -7.45
CA LEU A 60 2.15 -7.11 -8.53
C LEU A 60 2.18 -8.56 -9.06
N GLY A 61 3.36 -9.17 -9.17
CA GLY A 61 3.49 -10.58 -9.57
C GLY A 61 2.76 -11.53 -8.61
N PHE A 62 2.89 -11.32 -7.30
CA PHE A 62 2.13 -12.09 -6.30
C PHE A 62 0.63 -11.80 -6.33
N ALA A 63 0.22 -10.56 -6.64
CA ALA A 63 -1.19 -10.22 -6.83
C ALA A 63 -1.78 -10.99 -8.04
N PHE A 64 -1.03 -11.06 -9.14
CA PHE A 64 -1.44 -11.81 -10.33
C PHE A 64 -1.63 -13.31 -10.02
N LEU A 65 -0.69 -13.92 -9.29
CA LEU A 65 -0.81 -15.30 -8.83
C LEU A 65 -2.04 -15.51 -7.92
N HIS A 66 -2.33 -14.57 -7.02
CA HIS A 66 -3.52 -14.63 -6.18
C HIS A 66 -4.82 -14.62 -7.00
N VAL A 67 -4.92 -13.77 -8.03
CA VAL A 67 -6.09 -13.73 -8.91
C VAL A 67 -6.26 -15.07 -9.65
N LEU A 68 -5.18 -15.61 -10.23
CA LEU A 68 -5.21 -16.90 -10.92
C LEU A 68 -5.63 -18.05 -9.99
N TYR A 69 -5.08 -18.11 -8.78
CA TYR A 69 -5.44 -19.16 -7.82
C TYR A 69 -6.87 -19.01 -7.29
N THR A 70 -7.38 -17.79 -7.17
CA THR A 70 -8.75 -17.53 -6.73
C THR A 70 -9.75 -17.99 -7.79
N ASP A 71 -9.51 -17.71 -9.07
CA ASP A 71 -10.36 -18.17 -10.17
C ASP A 71 -10.41 -19.70 -10.27
N LEU A 72 -9.25 -20.37 -10.12
CA LEU A 72 -9.17 -21.83 -10.10
C LEU A 72 -9.87 -22.49 -8.89
N THR A 73 -10.11 -21.74 -7.82
CA THR A 73 -10.79 -22.24 -6.61
C THR A 73 -12.27 -21.88 -6.55
N HIS A 74 -12.71 -20.85 -7.29
CA HIS A 74 -14.10 -20.48 -7.50
C HIS A 74 -14.77 -21.39 -8.55
N THR A 75 -14.69 -22.70 -8.37
CA THR A 75 -15.55 -23.61 -9.12
C THR A 75 -16.93 -23.64 -8.47
N VAL A 76 -17.79 -22.70 -8.88
CA VAL A 76 -19.27 -22.78 -8.73
C VAL A 76 -19.80 -24.17 -9.16
N LEU A 77 -19.01 -24.88 -9.96
CA LEU A 77 -19.19 -26.28 -10.32
C LEU A 77 -19.33 -27.24 -9.12
N SER A 78 -18.74 -26.99 -7.94
CA SER A 78 -18.95 -27.87 -6.77
C SER A 78 -20.35 -27.71 -6.18
N ASP A 79 -20.84 -26.48 -6.04
CA ASP A 79 -22.15 -26.19 -5.46
C ASP A 79 -23.29 -26.61 -6.40
N ILE A 80 -23.12 -26.41 -7.71
CA ILE A 80 -24.06 -26.93 -8.72
C ILE A 80 -24.06 -28.47 -8.74
N ARG A 81 -22.90 -29.10 -8.53
CA ARG A 81 -22.76 -30.57 -8.54
C ARG A 81 -23.36 -31.22 -7.29
N GLU A 82 -23.40 -30.53 -6.15
CA GLU A 82 -23.97 -31.04 -4.90
C GLU A 82 -25.48 -30.76 -4.73
N ASN A 83 -26.11 -30.01 -5.65
CA ASN A 83 -27.55 -29.67 -5.66
C ASN A 83 -28.07 -29.19 -4.29
N ARG A 84 -27.26 -28.42 -3.56
CA ARG A 84 -27.64 -27.85 -2.25
C ARG A 84 -28.23 -26.46 -2.46
N THR A 85 -29.50 -26.29 -2.11
CA THR A 85 -30.14 -24.97 -2.01
C THR A 85 -29.97 -24.44 -0.59
N THR A 86 -29.03 -23.53 -0.38
CA THR A 86 -28.93 -22.76 0.86
C THR A 86 -29.85 -21.55 0.81
N GLU A 87 -30.47 -21.17 1.94
CA GLU A 87 -31.25 -19.93 2.04
C GLU A 87 -30.37 -18.71 1.72
N PHE A 88 -30.96 -17.73 1.03
CA PHE A 88 -30.26 -16.51 0.63
C PHE A 88 -30.08 -15.58 1.84
N ASP A 89 -28.86 -15.53 2.36
CA ASP A 89 -28.48 -14.57 3.40
C ASP A 89 -27.96 -13.27 2.76
N THR A 90 -28.73 -12.20 2.90
CA THR A 90 -28.41 -10.86 2.39
C THR A 90 -27.08 -10.34 2.92
N THR A 91 -26.73 -10.65 4.18
CA THR A 91 -25.50 -10.15 4.79
C THR A 91 -24.26 -10.80 4.19
N THR A 92 -24.34 -12.11 3.93
CA THR A 92 -23.28 -12.88 3.28
C THR A 92 -23.11 -12.47 1.82
N ALA A 93 -24.22 -12.19 1.12
CA ALA A 93 -24.20 -11.66 -0.24
C ALA A 93 -23.52 -10.28 -0.32
N TRP A 94 -23.96 -9.32 0.50
CA TRP A 94 -23.35 -7.98 0.58
C TRP A 94 -21.86 -8.03 0.90
N ARG A 95 -21.46 -8.87 1.87
CA ARG A 95 -20.05 -9.07 2.20
C ARG A 95 -19.29 -9.59 0.98
N GLY A 96 -19.82 -10.64 0.35
CA GLY A 96 -19.26 -11.29 -0.84
C GLY A 96 -18.97 -10.31 -1.97
N ASP A 97 -20.02 -9.62 -2.40
CA ASP A 97 -19.95 -8.68 -3.52
C ASP A 97 -19.04 -7.48 -3.21
N SER A 98 -19.09 -6.98 -1.97
CA SER A 98 -18.28 -5.82 -1.58
C SER A 98 -16.79 -6.14 -1.55
N TYR A 99 -16.37 -7.24 -0.90
CA TYR A 99 -14.95 -7.58 -0.84
C TYR A 99 -14.43 -7.91 -2.25
N LEU A 100 -15.20 -8.65 -3.06
CA LEU A 100 -14.79 -8.99 -4.41
C LEU A 100 -14.63 -7.74 -5.29
N SER A 101 -15.59 -6.82 -5.24
CA SER A 101 -15.55 -5.56 -5.98
C SER A 101 -14.33 -4.70 -5.62
N LEU A 102 -14.00 -4.58 -4.33
CA LEU A 102 -12.78 -3.88 -3.89
C LEU A 102 -11.50 -4.58 -4.37
N GLY A 103 -11.51 -5.92 -4.42
CA GLY A 103 -10.42 -6.71 -4.96
C GLY A 103 -10.19 -6.44 -6.44
N ILE A 104 -11.25 -6.43 -7.24
CA ILE A 104 -11.19 -6.15 -8.68
C ILE A 104 -10.72 -4.71 -8.95
N LEU A 105 -11.30 -3.72 -8.26
CA LEU A 105 -10.90 -2.32 -8.40
C LEU A 105 -9.45 -2.08 -7.96
N GLY A 106 -9.07 -2.65 -6.82
CA GLY A 106 -7.70 -2.60 -6.31
C GLY A 106 -6.71 -3.21 -7.30
N PHE A 107 -7.00 -4.40 -7.81
CA PHE A 107 -6.16 -5.07 -8.80
C PHE A 107 -6.07 -4.31 -10.12
N GLY A 108 -7.17 -3.71 -10.60
CA GLY A 108 -7.16 -2.87 -11.80
C GLY A 108 -6.21 -1.66 -11.68
N LEU A 109 -6.26 -0.93 -10.55
CA LEU A 109 -5.29 0.12 -10.27
C LEU A 109 -3.87 -0.42 -10.13
N TYR A 110 -3.73 -1.62 -9.57
CA TYR A 110 -2.43 -2.26 -9.41
C TYR A 110 -1.77 -2.54 -10.77
N VAL A 111 -2.53 -3.09 -11.73
CA VAL A 111 -2.06 -3.31 -13.10
C VAL A 111 -1.67 -1.99 -13.76
N LEU A 112 -2.44 -0.92 -13.55
CA LEU A 112 -2.09 0.43 -14.05
C LEU A 112 -0.75 0.93 -13.49
N LEU A 113 -0.48 0.72 -12.20
CA LEU A 113 0.83 1.02 -11.60
C LEU A 113 1.96 0.20 -12.24
N GLY A 114 1.69 -1.07 -12.56
CA GLY A 114 2.62 -1.96 -13.27
C GLY A 114 2.96 -1.45 -14.67
N ILE A 115 1.94 -1.13 -15.47
CA ILE A 115 2.10 -0.64 -16.85
C ILE A 115 2.89 0.67 -16.86
N THR A 116 2.56 1.60 -15.98
CA THR A 116 3.28 2.89 -15.89
C THR A 116 4.71 2.78 -15.36
N SER A 117 5.10 1.62 -14.84
CA SER A 117 6.50 1.35 -14.45
C SER A 117 7.38 0.87 -15.61
N LEU A 118 6.79 0.52 -16.76
CA LEU A 118 7.54 0.16 -17.97
C LEU A 118 8.33 1.38 -18.47
N PRO A 119 9.62 1.24 -18.84
CA PRO A 119 10.42 2.36 -19.32
C PRO A 119 9.79 3.11 -20.50
N SER A 120 9.16 2.39 -21.44
CA SER A 120 8.49 2.98 -22.61
C SER A 120 7.34 3.92 -22.22
N VAL A 121 6.54 3.55 -21.21
CA VAL A 121 5.41 4.36 -20.74
C VAL A 121 5.89 5.46 -19.81
N SER A 122 6.79 5.14 -18.88
CA SER A 122 7.33 6.09 -17.91
C SER A 122 8.08 7.25 -18.58
N ASN A 123 8.73 7.00 -19.73
CA ASN A 123 9.45 8.04 -20.48
C ASN A 123 8.52 8.93 -21.33
N ALA A 124 7.28 8.49 -21.57
CA ALA A 124 6.27 9.25 -22.32
C ALA A 124 5.43 10.18 -21.42
N LEU A 125 5.41 9.92 -20.10
CA LEU A 125 4.65 10.70 -19.14
C LEU A 125 5.47 11.86 -18.57
N SER A 126 4.81 12.99 -18.33
CA SER A 126 5.41 14.08 -17.56
C SER A 126 5.60 13.66 -16.09
N TRP A 127 6.53 14.33 -15.39
CA TRP A 127 6.77 14.03 -13.97
C TRP A 127 5.51 14.20 -13.10
N LYS A 128 4.62 15.15 -13.44
CA LYS A 128 3.36 15.37 -12.71
C LYS A 128 2.41 14.19 -12.88
N GLU A 129 2.25 13.69 -14.11
CA GLU A 129 1.39 12.54 -14.41
C GLU A 129 1.95 11.27 -13.78
N PHE A 130 3.26 11.03 -13.93
CA PHE A 130 3.93 9.90 -13.30
C PHE A 130 3.78 9.92 -11.79
N SER A 131 4.01 11.08 -11.16
CA SER A 131 3.85 11.25 -9.71
C SER A 131 2.40 11.05 -9.27
N PHE A 132 1.42 11.53 -10.03
CA PHE A 132 0.01 11.31 -9.74
C PHE A 132 -0.32 9.81 -9.71
N VAL A 133 0.07 9.07 -10.75
CA VAL A 133 -0.19 7.63 -10.84
C VAL A 133 0.55 6.88 -9.73
N GLN A 134 1.87 7.00 -9.66
CA GLN A 134 2.68 6.19 -8.74
C GLN A 134 2.51 6.57 -7.26
N SER A 135 2.11 7.81 -6.95
CA SER A 135 1.91 8.27 -5.57
C SER A 135 0.45 8.28 -5.13
N LYS A 136 -0.44 8.96 -5.86
CA LYS A 136 -1.86 9.12 -5.44
C LYS A 136 -2.65 7.85 -5.69
N LEU A 137 -2.63 7.33 -6.92
CA LEU A 137 -3.28 6.05 -7.23
C LEU A 137 -2.58 4.89 -6.54
N GLY A 138 -1.26 5.03 -6.29
CA GLY A 138 -0.49 4.12 -5.44
C GLY A 138 -1.07 3.91 -4.05
N HIS A 139 -1.22 4.99 -3.28
CA HIS A 139 -1.83 4.91 -1.95
C HIS A 139 -3.31 4.52 -1.98
N LEU A 140 -4.05 4.90 -3.03
CA LEU A 140 -5.43 4.45 -3.23
C LEU A 140 -5.50 2.93 -3.44
N THR A 141 -4.58 2.36 -4.23
CA THR A 141 -4.46 0.91 -4.43
C THR A 141 -4.21 0.20 -3.11
N LEU A 142 -3.27 0.71 -2.30
CA LEU A 142 -3.02 0.18 -0.96
C LEU A 142 -4.28 0.23 -0.08
N LEU A 143 -5.03 1.33 -0.11
CA LEU A 143 -6.28 1.47 0.64
C LEU A 143 -7.32 0.44 0.19
N LEU A 144 -7.56 0.30 -1.12
CA LEU A 144 -8.55 -0.64 -1.65
C LEU A 144 -8.17 -2.10 -1.34
N CYS A 145 -6.90 -2.48 -1.51
CA CYS A 145 -6.43 -3.85 -1.18
C CYS A 145 -6.50 -4.14 0.33
N THR A 146 -6.26 -3.14 1.18
CA THR A 146 -6.41 -3.27 2.63
C THR A 146 -7.89 -3.36 3.03
N ALA A 147 -8.75 -2.55 2.41
CA ALA A 147 -10.19 -2.61 2.64
C ALA A 147 -10.80 -3.94 2.14
N HIS A 148 -10.33 -4.46 1.01
CA HIS A 148 -10.68 -5.79 0.49
C HIS A 148 -10.40 -6.90 1.53
N THR A 149 -9.23 -6.86 2.18
CA THR A 149 -8.86 -7.84 3.20
C THR A 149 -9.60 -7.64 4.52
N TYR A 150 -9.92 -6.41 4.92
CA TYR A 150 -10.80 -6.14 6.07
C TYR A 150 -12.24 -6.64 5.85
N LEU A 151 -12.82 -6.42 4.66
CA LEU A 151 -14.16 -6.91 4.34
C LEU A 151 -14.21 -8.44 4.22
N TYR A 152 -13.12 -9.07 3.76
CA TYR A 152 -12.98 -10.52 3.79
C TYR A 152 -13.03 -11.09 5.21
N ASP A 153 -12.38 -10.43 6.17
CA ASP A 153 -12.37 -10.86 7.57
C ASP A 153 -13.72 -10.61 8.27
N TRP A 154 -14.36 -9.47 8.01
CA TRP A 154 -15.65 -9.08 8.59
C TRP A 154 -15.68 -9.30 10.11
N ASN A 155 -16.56 -10.18 10.61
CA ASN A 155 -16.70 -10.50 12.04
C ASN A 155 -15.80 -11.67 12.51
N ARG A 156 -14.85 -12.15 11.69
CA ARG A 156 -13.94 -13.23 12.13
C ARG A 156 -12.89 -12.76 13.13
N PHE A 157 -12.50 -11.49 13.10
CA PHE A 157 -11.68 -10.83 14.13
C PHE A 157 -12.27 -10.97 15.54
N LEU A 158 -13.59 -10.84 15.70
CA LEU A 158 -14.25 -10.88 17.01
C LEU A 158 -14.45 -12.32 17.55
N ARG A 159 -14.23 -13.34 16.72
CA ARG A 159 -14.52 -14.73 17.10
C ARG A 159 -13.30 -15.38 17.74
N SER A 160 -13.45 -15.82 19.00
CA SER A 160 -12.40 -16.56 19.71
C SER A 160 -11.98 -17.85 19.00
N SER A 161 -12.87 -18.48 18.23
CA SER A 161 -12.57 -19.68 17.44
C SER A 161 -11.55 -19.46 16.32
N THR A 162 -11.34 -18.20 15.91
CA THR A 162 -10.38 -17.84 14.85
C THR A 162 -8.93 -17.97 15.33
N TYR A 163 -8.69 -17.85 16.63
CA TYR A 163 -7.36 -17.85 17.25
C TYR A 163 -6.94 -19.28 17.65
N LYS A 164 -6.43 -20.04 16.69
CA LYS A 164 -5.90 -21.38 16.98
C LYS A 164 -4.64 -21.25 17.83
N TRP A 165 -4.62 -21.86 19.02
CA TRP A 165 -3.50 -21.79 19.98
C TRP A 165 -3.03 -20.34 20.27
N TYR A 166 -3.97 -19.41 20.43
CA TYR A 166 -3.70 -17.98 20.67
C TYR A 166 -2.95 -17.26 19.54
N THR A 167 -2.71 -17.92 18.40
CA THR A 167 -2.07 -17.29 17.24
C THR A 167 -3.12 -16.65 16.33
N PRO A 168 -2.98 -15.36 15.98
CA PRO A 168 -3.84 -14.75 14.98
C PRO A 168 -3.54 -15.37 13.61
N PRO A 169 -4.55 -15.51 12.74
CA PRO A 169 -4.35 -16.01 11.39
C PRO A 169 -3.47 -15.06 10.57
N GLY A 170 -2.73 -15.61 9.61
CA GLY A 170 -1.72 -14.87 8.84
C GLY A 170 -2.25 -13.61 8.11
N TYR A 171 -3.51 -13.62 7.66
CA TYR A 171 -4.10 -12.44 7.03
C TYR A 171 -4.33 -11.28 8.01
N MET A 172 -4.58 -11.54 9.30
CA MET A 172 -4.67 -10.49 10.33
C MET A 172 -3.29 -9.89 10.62
N LEU A 173 -2.26 -10.73 10.68
CA LEU A 173 -0.87 -10.24 10.86
C LEU A 173 -0.44 -9.37 9.68
N CYS A 174 -0.81 -9.77 8.47
CA CYS A 174 -0.53 -9.02 7.25
C CYS A 174 -1.15 -7.61 7.25
N LEU A 175 -2.30 -7.42 7.89
CA LEU A 175 -3.02 -6.14 7.93
C LEU A 175 -2.33 -5.08 8.79
N VAL A 176 -1.43 -5.46 9.71
CA VAL A 176 -0.77 -4.51 10.61
C VAL A 176 0.04 -3.47 9.86
N LEU A 177 0.91 -3.92 8.95
CA LEU A 177 1.82 -3.05 8.20
C LEU A 177 1.09 -2.07 7.25
N PRO A 178 0.17 -2.48 6.36
CA PRO A 178 -0.60 -1.56 5.53
C PRO A 178 -1.40 -0.56 6.37
N SER A 179 -2.02 -0.99 7.48
CA SER A 179 -2.79 -0.10 8.34
C SER A 179 -1.92 0.96 9.01
N VAL A 180 -0.71 0.60 9.47
CA VAL A 180 0.27 1.58 9.97
C VAL A 180 0.66 2.56 8.87
N VAL A 181 0.96 2.10 7.65
CA VAL A 181 1.31 2.98 6.52
C VAL A 181 0.18 3.96 6.20
N LEU A 182 -1.06 3.47 6.15
CA LEU A 182 -2.24 4.29 5.86
C LEU A 182 -2.52 5.31 6.99
N LEU A 183 -2.38 4.90 8.25
CA LEU A 183 -2.52 5.80 9.40
C LEU A 183 -1.48 6.92 9.36
N LEU A 184 -0.21 6.55 9.18
CA LEU A 184 0.88 7.51 9.06
C LEU A 184 0.67 8.45 7.86
N LYS A 185 0.17 7.92 6.74
CA LYS A 185 -0.18 8.73 5.57
C LYS A 185 -1.33 9.70 5.85
N LEU A 186 -2.35 9.27 6.58
CA LEU A 186 -3.48 10.11 6.98
C LEU A 186 -3.01 11.28 7.84
N LEU A 187 -2.11 11.04 8.79
CA LEU A 187 -1.48 12.09 9.60
C LEU A 187 -0.74 13.12 8.73
N LEU A 188 0.01 12.67 7.71
CA LEU A 188 0.73 13.56 6.79
C LEU A 188 -0.19 14.38 5.88
N ILE A 189 -1.41 13.91 5.60
CA ILE A 189 -2.40 14.62 4.75
C ILE A 189 -3.13 15.72 5.54
N THR A 190 -3.09 15.68 6.88
CA THR A 190 -3.72 16.74 7.68
C THR A 190 -3.16 18.11 7.30
N PRO A 191 -4.00 19.15 7.16
CA PRO A 191 -3.61 20.43 6.57
C PRO A 191 -2.46 21.11 7.31
N CYS A 192 -2.36 20.91 8.62
CA CYS A 192 -1.27 21.46 9.43
C CYS A 192 0.08 20.85 9.05
N VAL A 193 0.12 19.53 8.85
CA VAL A 193 1.34 18.78 8.56
C VAL A 193 1.72 18.94 7.09
N ASP A 194 0.76 18.82 6.17
CA ASP A 194 1.00 18.92 4.73
C ASP A 194 1.53 20.30 4.32
N ARG A 195 1.00 21.38 4.91
CA ARG A 195 1.51 22.75 4.68
C ARG A 195 2.97 22.88 5.12
N THR A 196 3.32 22.35 6.28
CA THR A 196 4.70 22.42 6.78
C THR A 196 5.66 21.59 5.92
N ILE A 197 5.28 20.37 5.52
CA ILE A 197 6.08 19.55 4.59
C ILE A 197 6.26 20.28 3.26
N THR A 198 5.20 20.87 2.73
CA THR A 198 5.24 21.57 1.44
C THR A 198 6.21 22.75 1.50
N ARG A 199 6.20 23.53 2.59
CA ARG A 199 7.19 24.60 2.81
C ARG A 199 8.61 24.05 2.87
N ILE A 200 8.85 22.97 3.62
CA ILE A 200 10.18 22.34 3.70
C ILE A 200 10.66 21.89 2.31
N ARG A 201 9.78 21.28 1.51
CA ARG A 201 10.10 20.85 0.12
C ARG A 201 10.36 22.04 -0.81
N GLN A 202 9.71 23.17 -0.58
CA GLN A 202 9.98 24.43 -1.27
C GLN A 202 11.30 25.10 -0.83
N GLY A 203 11.96 24.62 0.22
CA GLY A 203 13.26 25.11 0.68
C GLY A 203 13.24 25.84 2.03
N TRP A 204 12.12 25.83 2.75
CA TRP A 204 12.06 26.37 4.11
C TRP A 204 12.89 25.53 5.07
N GLU A 205 13.67 26.20 5.92
CA GLU A 205 14.50 25.59 6.96
C GLU A 205 14.14 26.13 8.34
N ARG A 206 14.02 25.22 9.32
CA ARG A 206 13.71 25.58 10.70
C ARG A 206 14.93 26.23 11.34
N GLY A 207 14.80 27.51 11.68
CA GLY A 207 15.85 28.28 12.34
C GLY A 207 16.76 29.06 11.38
N ALA A 208 16.52 29.02 10.07
CA ALA A 208 17.20 29.90 9.12
C ALA A 208 16.77 31.35 9.37
N ASP A 209 17.68 32.16 9.94
CA ASP A 209 17.47 33.59 10.07
C ASP A 209 17.82 34.26 8.74
N TRP A 210 16.79 34.62 7.97
CA TRP A 210 16.94 35.34 6.70
C TRP A 210 17.66 36.70 6.84
N ARG A 211 17.93 37.17 8.07
CA ARG A 211 18.69 38.40 8.36
C ARG A 211 20.17 38.18 8.69
N ASN A 212 20.64 36.94 8.83
CA ASN A 212 22.03 36.68 9.20
C ASN A 212 22.86 36.16 8.00
N PRO A 213 23.72 36.99 7.38
CA PRO A 213 24.48 36.62 6.18
C PRO A 213 25.55 35.54 6.39
N LYS A 214 25.69 35.00 7.61
CA LYS A 214 26.59 33.87 7.90
C LYS A 214 26.03 32.51 7.49
N ASP A 215 24.70 32.37 7.39
CA ASP A 215 24.05 31.13 6.93
C ASP A 215 23.94 31.04 5.39
N SER A 216 24.31 32.11 4.67
CA SER A 216 24.35 32.14 3.20
C SER A 216 25.66 31.63 2.59
N GLN A 217 26.62 31.16 3.40
CA GLN A 217 27.81 30.53 2.83
C GLN A 217 27.50 29.08 2.44
N PRO A 218 27.73 28.69 1.17
CA PRO A 218 27.59 27.31 0.76
C PRO A 218 28.64 26.49 1.54
N LEU A 219 28.15 25.53 2.33
CA LEU A 219 28.99 24.46 2.88
C LEU A 219 29.48 23.59 1.73
N ILE A 220 30.62 23.96 1.12
CA ILE A 220 31.40 23.11 0.21
C ILE A 220 32.88 23.46 0.38
N PRO A 221 33.81 22.48 0.23
CA PRO A 221 33.61 21.04 -0.02
C PRO A 221 33.82 20.14 1.20
#